data_AF-A0A1C5BDG9-F1
#
_entry.id   AF-A0A1C5BDG9-F1
#
_cell.length_a   1.000
_cell.length_b   1.000
_cell.length_c   1.000
_cell.angle_alpha   90.00
_cell.angle_beta   90.00
_cell.angle_gamma   90.00
#
_symmetry.space_group_name_H-M   'P 1'
#
loop_
_entity.id
_entity.type
_entity.pdbx_description
1 polymer ?
#
loop_
_entity_poly.entity_id
_entity_poly.type
_entity_poly.pdbx_seq_one_letter_code
_entity_poly.pdbx_strand_id
1 'polypeptide(L)'
;MPPPATPEAVAEAEEVIGFLLPPLLRRLYIEVANGGFGPGEGILGVRGGAFQGNFADIAELYQDGPDPSGHIPVGLVLIYDWGCTLWSLVDFRDPTGPMWCNHQGEHWPQGITLAEWLTSTLAGTLTVDTLLESQPAS
;
A
#
# COMPACT_ATOMS: atom_id res chain seq x y z
N MET A 1 15.04 8.27 -2.72
CA MET A 1 13.96 8.19 -1.71
C MET A 1 13.78 9.55 -1.05
N PRO A 2 12.54 9.95 -0.73
CA PRO A 2 12.24 11.16 0.03
C PRO A 2 12.79 11.07 1.47
N PRO A 3 12.90 12.21 2.19
CA PRO A 3 13.22 12.16 3.62
C PRO A 3 12.15 11.38 4.41
N PRO A 4 12.46 10.88 5.61
CA PRO A 4 11.47 10.27 6.48
C PRO A 4 10.29 11.20 6.80
N ALA A 5 9.12 10.61 6.99
CA ALA A 5 7.90 11.30 7.35
C ALA A 5 8.02 11.91 8.76
N THR A 6 7.41 13.07 8.96
CA THR A 6 7.27 13.60 10.32
C THR A 6 6.18 12.83 11.07
N PRO A 7 6.24 12.72 12.41
CA PRO A 7 5.18 12.10 13.19
C PRO A 7 3.80 12.73 12.95
N GLU A 8 3.74 14.02 12.67
CA GLU A 8 2.52 14.77 12.38
C GLU A 8 1.91 14.34 11.04
N ALA A 9 2.71 14.21 9.97
CA ALA A 9 2.21 13.74 8.68
C ALA A 9 1.66 12.31 8.76
N VAL A 10 2.25 11.46 9.60
CA VAL A 10 1.72 10.13 9.87
C VAL A 10 0.41 10.20 10.65
N ALA A 11 0.35 11.01 11.70
CA ALA A 11 -0.88 11.15 12.51
C ALA A 11 -2.05 11.70 11.69
N GLU A 12 -1.81 12.66 10.80
CA GLU A 12 -2.82 13.17 9.85
C GLU A 12 -3.33 12.07 8.93
N ALA A 13 -2.44 11.23 8.39
CA ALA A 13 -2.84 10.10 7.56
C ALA A 13 -3.68 9.08 8.34
N GLU A 14 -3.29 8.75 9.59
CA GLU A 14 -4.06 7.86 10.48
C GLU A 14 -5.46 8.41 10.78
N GLU A 15 -5.57 9.73 10.99
CA GLU A 15 -6.84 10.41 11.21
C GLU A 15 -7.76 10.34 9.98
N VAL A 16 -7.23 10.60 8.80
CA VAL A 16 -7.98 10.51 7.53
C VAL A 16 -8.42 9.07 7.24
N ILE A 17 -7.52 8.10 7.46
CA ILE A 17 -7.78 6.67 7.19
C ILE A 17 -8.74 6.08 8.25
N GLY A 18 -8.72 6.61 9.48
CA GLY A 18 -9.48 6.10 10.62
C GLY A 18 -8.87 4.86 11.28
N PHE A 19 -7.66 4.47 10.89
CA PHE A 19 -6.90 3.36 11.45
C PHE A 19 -5.43 3.76 11.63
N LEU A 20 -4.78 3.16 12.63
CA LEU A 20 -3.35 3.33 12.82
C LEU A 20 -2.57 2.60 11.72
N LEU A 21 -1.43 3.15 11.32
CA LEU A 21 -0.53 2.45 10.42
C LEU A 21 -0.03 1.17 11.12
N PRO A 22 0.10 0.04 10.38
CA PRO A 22 0.81 -1.11 10.88
C PRO A 22 2.21 -0.71 11.39
N PRO A 23 2.65 -1.18 12.58
CA PRO A 23 3.89 -0.71 13.21
C PRO A 23 5.12 -0.78 12.30
N LEU A 24 5.22 -1.80 11.45
CA LEU A 24 6.31 -1.89 10.48
C LEU A 24 6.28 -0.73 9.47
N LEU A 25 5.12 -0.46 8.86
CA LEU A 25 4.98 0.62 7.88
C LEU A 25 5.28 1.99 8.51
N ARG A 26 4.75 2.22 9.73
CA ARG A 26 5.02 3.43 10.50
C ARG A 26 6.52 3.65 10.72
N ARG A 27 7.25 2.61 11.14
CA ARG A 27 8.70 2.69 11.35
C ARG A 27 9.45 2.95 10.05
N LEU A 28 9.06 2.30 8.95
CA LEU A 28 9.66 2.56 7.64
C LEU A 28 9.47 4.02 7.22
N TYR A 29 8.26 4.57 7.39
CA TYR A 29 8.01 5.97 7.06
C TYR A 29 8.80 6.95 7.92
N ILE A 30 8.89 6.75 9.24
CA ILE A 30 9.52 7.72 10.16
C ILE A 30 11.04 7.53 10.27
N GLU A 31 11.55 6.32 10.08
CA GLU A 31 12.97 6.00 10.30
C GLU A 31 13.76 5.83 8.99
N VAL A 32 13.11 5.49 7.87
CA VAL A 32 13.79 5.17 6.60
C VAL A 32 13.50 6.21 5.51
N ALA A 33 12.26 6.31 5.07
CA ALA A 33 11.83 7.25 4.03
C ALA A 33 10.30 7.33 3.97
N ASN A 34 9.75 8.50 3.64
CA ASN A 34 8.32 8.67 3.42
C ASN A 34 7.86 8.09 2.06
N GLY A 35 7.86 6.76 1.94
CA GLY A 35 7.63 6.05 0.69
C GLY A 35 8.87 6.02 -0.22
N GLY A 36 8.68 5.61 -1.47
CA GLY A 36 9.73 5.52 -2.49
C GLY A 36 10.70 4.36 -2.29
N PHE A 37 10.33 3.37 -1.48
CA PHE A 37 11.04 2.10 -1.30
C PHE A 37 10.14 0.92 -1.69
N GLY A 38 10.73 -0.23 -2.00
CA GLY A 38 10.01 -1.38 -2.53
C GLY A 38 10.22 -1.54 -4.04
N PRO A 39 9.31 -2.21 -4.77
CA PRO A 39 9.47 -2.45 -6.20
C PRO A 39 9.33 -1.17 -7.04
N GLY A 40 9.97 -1.14 -8.22
CA GLY A 40 9.86 -0.01 -9.16
C GLY A 40 10.25 1.33 -8.54
N GLU A 41 9.37 2.33 -8.68
CA GLU A 41 9.52 3.66 -8.06
C GLU A 41 9.27 3.68 -6.53
N GLY A 42 8.87 2.53 -5.96
CA GLY A 42 8.60 2.33 -4.55
C GLY A 42 7.20 2.76 -4.11
N ILE A 43 6.78 2.32 -2.92
CA ILE A 43 5.44 2.54 -2.37
C ILE A 43 5.12 4.03 -2.17
N LEU A 44 3.82 4.35 -2.19
CA LEU A 44 3.32 5.67 -1.81
C LEU A 44 3.75 6.04 -0.39
N GLY A 45 3.98 7.33 -0.15
CA GLY A 45 4.16 7.90 1.18
C GLY A 45 2.86 8.45 1.77
N VAL A 46 2.98 9.05 2.96
CA VAL A 46 2.02 10.03 3.47
C VAL A 46 2.35 11.43 2.94
N ARG A 47 1.54 12.44 3.26
CA ARG A 47 1.73 13.84 2.83
C ARG A 47 3.19 14.29 2.81
N GLY A 48 3.65 14.80 1.65
CA GLY A 48 5.03 15.24 1.43
C GLY A 48 6.03 14.13 1.13
N GLY A 49 5.55 12.91 0.86
CA GLY A 49 6.34 11.74 0.53
C GLY A 49 6.43 11.44 -0.96
N ALA A 50 6.69 10.17 -1.27
CA ALA A 50 6.68 9.66 -2.63
C ALA A 50 5.23 9.55 -3.15
N PHE A 51 5.05 9.92 -4.41
CA PHE A 51 3.80 9.81 -5.16
C PHE A 51 3.96 8.73 -6.25
N GLN A 52 2.84 8.20 -6.76
CA GLN A 52 2.84 7.31 -7.92
C GLN A 52 1.78 7.79 -8.92
N GLY A 53 2.19 8.03 -10.17
CA GLY A 53 1.27 8.54 -11.19
C GLY A 53 0.61 9.85 -10.76
N ASN A 54 -0.72 9.83 -10.64
CA ASN A 54 -1.52 10.97 -10.20
C ASN A 54 -1.86 10.93 -8.69
N PHE A 55 -1.40 9.92 -7.95
CA PHE A 55 -1.75 9.71 -6.55
C PHE A 55 -0.68 10.31 -5.64
N ALA A 56 -1.03 11.36 -4.89
CA ALA A 56 -0.06 12.12 -4.11
C ALA A 56 0.40 11.39 -2.84
N ASP A 57 -0.54 10.79 -2.10
CA ASP A 57 -0.26 10.02 -0.89
C ASP A 57 -1.35 8.99 -0.57
N ILE A 58 -1.08 8.11 0.40
CA ILE A 58 -2.00 7.03 0.80
C ILE A 58 -3.29 7.52 1.45
N ALA A 59 -3.31 8.72 2.04
CA ALA A 59 -4.49 9.23 2.74
C ALA A 59 -5.49 9.80 1.73
N GLU A 60 -5.02 10.61 0.77
CA GLU A 60 -5.84 11.08 -0.35
C GLU A 60 -6.38 9.91 -1.18
N LEU A 61 -5.51 8.95 -1.51
CA LEU A 61 -5.92 7.76 -2.26
C LEU A 61 -6.95 6.89 -1.52
N TYR A 62 -6.90 6.83 -0.19
CA TYR A 62 -7.90 6.10 0.59
C TYR A 62 -9.28 6.78 0.57
N GLN A 63 -9.34 8.11 0.46
CA GLN A 63 -10.60 8.85 0.35
C GLN A 63 -11.24 8.71 -1.03
N ASP A 64 -10.43 8.81 -2.08
CA ASP A 64 -10.91 8.82 -3.47
C ASP A 64 -11.08 7.40 -4.04
N GLY A 65 -10.33 6.43 -3.52
CA GLY A 65 -10.21 5.08 -4.07
C GLY A 65 -9.40 5.04 -5.37
N PRO A 66 -9.01 3.84 -5.87
CA PRO A 66 -8.39 3.73 -7.18
C PRO A 66 -9.43 3.99 -8.28
N ASP A 67 -9.22 5.05 -9.07
CA ASP A 67 -9.94 5.26 -10.34
C ASP A 67 -9.54 4.18 -11.36
N PRO A 68 -10.46 3.48 -12.07
CA PRO A 68 -11.93 3.53 -12.06
C PRO A 68 -12.61 2.37 -11.31
N SER A 69 -11.88 1.66 -10.45
CA SER A 69 -12.13 0.25 -10.10
C SER A 69 -12.90 -0.03 -8.81
N GLY A 70 -13.38 0.97 -8.07
CA GLY A 70 -14.48 0.78 -7.11
C GLY A 70 -14.15 0.95 -5.62
N HIS A 71 -15.18 0.72 -4.80
CA HIS A 71 -15.13 0.90 -3.34
C HIS A 71 -14.17 -0.11 -2.69
N ILE A 72 -13.20 0.43 -1.96
CA ILE A 72 -12.25 -0.35 -1.19
C ILE A 72 -12.88 -0.69 0.17
N PRO A 73 -12.81 -1.96 0.62
CA PRO A 73 -13.25 -2.31 1.96
C PRO A 73 -12.57 -1.44 3.03
N VAL A 74 -13.36 -0.96 3.99
CA VAL A 74 -12.87 -0.13 5.10
C VAL A 74 -11.67 -0.80 5.78
N GLY A 75 -10.59 -0.03 5.92
CA GLY A 75 -9.33 -0.44 6.54
C GLY A 75 -8.30 -1.05 5.58
N LEU A 76 -8.64 -1.29 4.31
CA LEU A 76 -7.65 -1.66 3.30
C LEU A 76 -7.09 -0.40 2.63
N VAL A 77 -5.79 -0.20 2.71
CA VAL A 77 -5.11 1.02 2.23
C VAL A 77 -4.21 0.66 1.06
N LEU A 78 -4.38 1.38 -0.06
CA LEU A 78 -3.57 1.21 -1.27
C LEU A 78 -2.18 1.80 -1.04
N ILE A 79 -1.14 1.00 -1.33
CA ILE A 79 0.26 1.45 -1.13
C ILE A 79 1.11 1.36 -2.39
N TYR A 80 0.70 0.58 -3.39
CA TYR A 80 1.50 0.35 -4.58
C TYR A 80 0.64 0.01 -5.81
N ASP A 81 0.85 0.76 -6.89
CA ASP A 81 0.28 0.52 -8.22
C ASP A 81 1.22 -0.37 -9.03
N TRP A 82 0.75 -1.55 -9.43
CA TRP A 82 1.47 -2.42 -10.36
C TRP A 82 1.21 -2.07 -11.83
N GLY A 83 0.30 -1.14 -12.10
CA GLY A 83 -0.26 -0.86 -13.41
C GLY A 83 -1.45 -1.77 -13.74
N CYS A 84 -2.11 -1.51 -14.88
CA CYS A 84 -3.22 -2.33 -15.39
C CYS A 84 -4.34 -2.58 -14.35
N THR A 85 -4.64 -1.61 -13.49
CA THR A 85 -5.63 -1.70 -12.38
C THR A 85 -5.31 -2.73 -11.30
N LEU A 86 -4.06 -3.18 -11.21
CA LEU A 86 -3.59 -4.11 -10.19
C LEU A 86 -2.91 -3.34 -9.05
N TRP A 87 -3.41 -3.52 -7.82
CA TRP A 87 -2.94 -2.79 -6.65
C TRP A 87 -2.56 -3.74 -5.52
N SER A 88 -1.50 -3.37 -4.79
CA SER A 88 -1.26 -3.92 -3.45
C SER A 88 -1.90 -3.02 -2.40
N LEU A 89 -2.56 -3.66 -1.44
CA LEU A 89 -3.16 -3.02 -0.28
C LEU A 89 -2.62 -3.63 1.01
N VAL A 90 -2.62 -2.84 2.07
CA VAL A 90 -2.32 -3.29 3.43
C VAL A 90 -3.58 -3.18 4.26
N ASP A 91 -3.86 -4.21 5.06
CA ASP A 91 -4.94 -4.17 6.03
C ASP A 91 -4.47 -3.46 7.32
N PHE A 92 -4.96 -2.24 7.55
CA PHE A 92 -4.63 -1.43 8.73
C PHE A 92 -5.42 -1.84 9.98
N ARG A 93 -6.40 -2.75 9.86
CA ARG A 93 -7.17 -3.27 11.00
C ARG A 93 -6.36 -4.28 11.81
N ASP A 94 -5.32 -4.85 11.21
CA ASP A 94 -4.42 -5.82 11.82
C ASP A 94 -2.99 -5.26 11.89
N PRO A 95 -2.40 -5.15 13.09
CA PRO A 95 -1.05 -4.58 13.25
C PRO A 95 0.05 -5.41 12.57
N THR A 96 -0.20 -6.66 12.18
CA THR A 96 0.77 -7.44 11.39
C THR A 96 0.90 -6.93 9.95
N GLY A 97 0.00 -6.05 9.51
CA GLY A 97 -0.08 -5.53 8.15
C GLY A 97 -0.24 -6.64 7.10
N PRO A 98 -1.31 -7.46 7.15
CA PRO A 98 -1.62 -8.41 6.10
C PRO A 98 -1.76 -7.73 4.75
N MET A 99 -1.19 -8.35 3.72
CA MET A 99 -1.26 -7.87 2.35
C MET A 99 -2.47 -8.42 1.62
N TRP A 100 -3.07 -7.53 0.84
CA TRP A 100 -4.20 -7.79 -0.02
C TRP A 100 -3.86 -7.34 -1.44
N CYS A 101 -4.57 -7.90 -2.39
CA CYS A 101 -4.50 -7.48 -3.78
C CYS A 101 -5.88 -7.00 -4.24
N ASN A 102 -5.89 -5.98 -5.09
CA ASN A 102 -7.06 -5.56 -5.86
C ASN A 102 -6.74 -5.68 -7.34
N HIS A 103 -7.65 -6.27 -8.12
CA HIS A 103 -7.59 -6.23 -9.57
C HIS A 103 -8.99 -6.03 -10.14
N GLN A 104 -9.20 -4.95 -10.89
CA GLN A 104 -10.49 -4.61 -11.51
C GLN A 104 -11.68 -4.61 -10.51
N GLY A 105 -11.44 -4.22 -9.26
CA GLY A 105 -12.47 -4.14 -8.22
C GLY A 105 -12.66 -5.41 -7.39
N GLU A 106 -12.07 -6.53 -7.78
CA GLU A 106 -12.02 -7.75 -6.96
C GLU A 106 -10.87 -7.65 -5.95
N HIS A 107 -11.10 -8.11 -4.72
CA HIS A 107 -10.13 -8.02 -3.63
C HIS A 107 -9.92 -9.38 -2.97
N TRP A 108 -8.66 -9.76 -2.74
CA TRP A 108 -8.36 -11.01 -2.04
C TRP A 108 -7.12 -10.88 -1.14
N PRO A 109 -7.09 -11.61 -0.01
CA PRO A 109 -5.91 -11.67 0.84
C PRO A 109 -4.79 -12.48 0.16
N GLN A 110 -3.55 -12.06 0.34
CA GLN A 110 -2.39 -12.76 -0.21
C GLN A 110 -1.82 -13.84 0.73
N GLY A 111 -2.27 -13.87 1.99
CA GLY A 111 -1.74 -14.78 3.00
C GLY A 111 -0.31 -14.46 3.45
N ILE A 112 0.18 -13.24 3.16
CA ILE A 112 1.51 -12.75 3.55
C ILE A 112 1.38 -11.37 4.22
N THR A 113 2.38 -11.01 5.02
CA THR A 113 2.53 -9.71 5.70
C THR A 113 3.27 -8.70 4.82
N LEU A 114 3.22 -7.42 5.20
CA LEU A 114 4.01 -6.36 4.56
C LEU A 114 5.51 -6.68 4.52
N ALA A 115 6.06 -7.28 5.58
CA ALA A 115 7.48 -7.66 5.63
C ALA A 115 7.82 -8.71 4.57
N GLU A 116 6.98 -9.74 4.45
CA GLU A 116 7.14 -10.80 3.45
C GLU A 116 6.94 -10.25 2.04
N TRP A 117 5.95 -9.38 1.82
CA TRP A 117 5.74 -8.72 0.54
C TRP A 117 6.95 -7.89 0.09
N LEU A 118 7.53 -7.07 0.98
CA LEU A 118 8.75 -6.31 0.69
C LEU A 118 9.93 -7.25 0.35
N THR A 119 10.03 -8.38 1.04
CA THR A 119 11.09 -9.37 0.79
C THR A 119 10.87 -10.09 -0.54
N SER A 120 9.66 -10.52 -0.83
CA SER A 120 9.32 -11.27 -2.05
C SER A 120 9.42 -10.41 -3.31
N THR A 121 9.07 -9.13 -3.23
CA THR A 121 9.25 -8.16 -4.33
C THR A 121 10.72 -7.86 -4.57
N LEU A 122 11.52 -7.68 -3.51
CA LEU A 122 12.98 -7.52 -3.63
C LEU A 122 13.66 -8.76 -4.24
N ALA A 123 13.17 -9.96 -3.90
CA ALA A 123 13.66 -11.21 -4.44
C ALA A 123 13.17 -11.50 -5.88
N GLY A 124 12.27 -10.68 -6.44
CA GLY A 124 11.65 -10.93 -7.75
C GLY A 124 10.71 -12.13 -7.79
N THR A 125 10.25 -12.61 -6.62
CA THR A 125 9.33 -13.75 -6.48
C THR A 125 7.86 -13.34 -6.42
N LEU A 126 7.60 -12.05 -6.15
CA LEU A 126 6.28 -11.45 -6.29
C LEU A 126 6.31 -10.44 -7.45
N THR A 127 5.59 -10.78 -8.51
CA THR A 127 5.45 -10.03 -9.76
C THR A 127 3.98 -9.92 -10.17
N VAL A 128 3.69 -9.08 -11.17
CA VAL A 128 2.34 -8.99 -11.78
C VAL A 128 1.78 -10.36 -12.14
N ASP A 129 2.57 -11.21 -12.81
CA ASP A 129 2.13 -12.54 -13.23
C ASP A 129 1.72 -13.40 -12.03
N THR A 130 2.56 -13.47 -10.99
CA THR A 130 2.26 -14.26 -9.78
C THR A 130 1.05 -13.73 -9.00
N LEU A 131 0.81 -12.41 -9.06
CA LEU A 131 -0.36 -11.80 -8.44
C LEU A 131 -1.64 -12.22 -9.18
N LEU A 132 -1.64 -12.13 -10.51
CA LEU A 132 -2.77 -12.53 -11.34
C LEU A 132 -3.05 -14.03 -11.24
N GLU A 133 -2.02 -14.88 -11.16
CA GLU A 133 -2.16 -16.32 -10.92
C GLU A 133 -2.83 -16.63 -9.57
N SER A 134 -2.66 -15.74 -8.57
CA SER A 134 -3.28 -15.89 -7.24
C SER A 134 -4.73 -15.43 -7.16
N GLN A 135 -5.26 -14.80 -8.22
CA GLN A 135 -6.62 -14.29 -8.22
C GLN A 135 -7.63 -15.45 -8.10
N PRO A 136 -8.57 -15.38 -7.14
CA PRO A 136 -9.61 -16.40 -7.01
C PRO A 136 -10.44 -16.51 -8.29
N ALA A 137 -10.76 -17.72 -8.70
CA ALA A 137 -11.75 -17.92 -9.76
C ALA A 137 -13.13 -17.43 -9.28
N SER A 138 -13.81 -16.67 -10.14
CA SER A 138 -15.19 -16.18 -9.92
C SER A 138 -16.23 -17.30 -9.88
#